data_AF-A0A6N9Q292-F1
#
_entry.id   AF-A0A6N9Q292-F1
#
_cell.length_a   1.000
_cell.length_b   1.000
_cell.length_c   1.000
_cell.angle_alpha   90.00
_cell.angle_beta   90.00
_cell.angle_gamma   90.00
#
_symmetry.space_group_name_H-M   'P 1'
#
loop_
_entity.id
_entity.type
_entity.pdbx_description
1 polymer ?
#
loop_
_entity_poly.entity_id
_entity_poly.type
_entity_poly.pdbx_seq_one_letter_code
_entity_poly.pdbx_strand_id
1 'polypeptide(L)'
;MNLSDTNVVKWLILFRDKIDIYYKSNNDNFYINAGNVKEVNQELLNTYIYLDQLIIVSDLTEKQKALIELFYEGFTYRDIAYYTKTTAQRIERRLKSICTKICKTNKKRWIIWTHENYLNSEFKRCRSCHKNLPKTKSIYRVRSDFKGDGFYGECKECEKNKRK
;
A
#
# COMPACT_ATOMS: atom_id res chain seq x y z
N MET A 1 7.56 10.60 -7.88
CA MET A 1 6.24 10.66 -7.19
C MET A 1 6.35 9.98 -5.82
N ASN A 2 5.78 10.52 -4.72
CA ASN A 2 5.97 9.98 -3.36
C ASN A 2 4.72 9.21 -2.87
N LEU A 3 4.79 7.88 -2.78
CA LEU A 3 3.71 7.02 -2.26
C LEU A 3 3.61 6.98 -0.72
N SER A 4 4.23 7.94 -0.03
CA SER A 4 4.05 8.16 1.41
C SER A 4 2.94 9.17 1.71
N ASP A 5 2.49 9.92 0.70
CA ASP A 5 1.35 10.85 0.82
C ASP A 5 0.05 10.16 0.41
N THR A 6 -0.92 10.16 1.32
CA THR A 6 -2.24 9.59 1.10
C THR A 6 -2.99 10.24 -0.06
N ASN A 7 -2.77 11.53 -0.34
CA ASN A 7 -3.42 12.22 -1.45
C ASN A 7 -2.84 11.77 -2.79
N VAL A 8 -1.51 11.60 -2.89
CA VAL A 8 -0.87 11.07 -4.08
C VAL A 8 -1.40 9.67 -4.40
N VAL A 9 -1.46 8.78 -3.39
CA VAL A 9 -2.04 7.44 -3.56
C VAL A 9 -3.52 7.51 -3.96
N LYS A 10 -4.31 8.39 -3.34
CA LYS A 10 -5.72 8.60 -3.68
C LYS A 10 -5.88 8.99 -5.15
N TRP A 11 -5.11 9.98 -5.61
CA TRP A 11 -5.20 10.49 -6.97
C TRP A 11 -4.75 9.48 -8.01
N LEU A 12 -3.68 8.73 -7.73
CA LEU A 12 -3.26 7.63 -8.59
C LEU A 12 -4.35 6.58 -8.74
N ILE A 13 -5.08 6.27 -7.66
CA ILE A 13 -6.20 5.32 -7.72
C ILE A 13 -7.37 5.88 -8.53
N LEU A 14 -7.78 7.13 -8.25
CA LEU A 14 -8.97 7.74 -8.86
C LEU A 14 -8.85 8.06 -10.34
N PHE A 15 -7.63 8.26 -10.84
CA PHE A 15 -7.39 8.66 -12.22
C PHE A 15 -6.66 7.60 -13.03
N ARG A 16 -6.53 6.38 -12.49
CA ARG A 16 -5.86 5.29 -13.22
C ARG A 16 -6.56 5.02 -14.56
N ASP A 17 -7.89 5.02 -14.57
CA ASP A 17 -8.71 4.83 -15.77
C ASP A 17 -8.39 5.84 -16.89
N LYS A 18 -7.91 7.04 -16.54
CA LYS A 18 -7.60 8.13 -17.49
C LYS A 18 -6.13 8.20 -17.87
N ILE A 19 -5.25 7.72 -16.99
CA ILE A 19 -3.81 7.96 -17.07
C ILE A 19 -3.05 6.68 -17.45
N ASP A 20 -3.47 5.53 -16.94
CA ASP A 20 -2.85 4.24 -17.22
C ASP A 20 -3.59 3.53 -18.36
N ILE A 21 -3.34 4.03 -19.58
CA ILE A 21 -3.92 3.49 -20.83
C ILE A 21 -3.57 2.00 -21.01
N TYR A 22 -2.50 1.53 -20.35
CA TYR A 22 -2.03 0.15 -20.41
C TYR A 22 -2.74 -0.79 -19.45
N TYR A 23 -3.42 -0.27 -18.42
CA TYR A 23 -4.12 -1.07 -17.42
C TYR A 23 -5.10 -2.07 -18.05
N LYS A 24 -5.88 -1.61 -19.04
CA LYS A 24 -6.83 -2.46 -19.77
C LYS A 24 -6.16 -3.33 -20.84
N SER A 25 -5.03 -2.89 -21.40
CA SER A 25 -4.31 -3.61 -22.47
C SER A 25 -3.65 -4.92 -21.99
N ASN A 26 -3.40 -5.08 -20.69
CA ASN A 26 -2.85 -6.32 -20.15
C ASN A 26 -3.85 -7.48 -20.11
N ASN A 27 -5.16 -7.23 -20.32
CA ASN A 27 -6.19 -8.28 -20.34
C ASN A 27 -6.53 -8.81 -21.73
N ASP A 28 -6.17 -8.11 -22.82
CA ASP A 28 -6.44 -8.52 -24.20
C ASP A 28 -5.14 -8.57 -25.02
N ASN A 29 -4.90 -9.72 -25.65
CA ASN A 29 -3.71 -10.08 -26.46
C ASN A 29 -3.07 -8.90 -27.23
N PHE A 30 -1.79 -8.64 -26.93
CA PHE A 30 -1.01 -7.54 -27.51
C PHE A 30 -0.65 -7.78 -29.01
N TYR A 31 -1.29 -7.02 -29.89
CA TYR A 31 -0.67 -6.49 -31.11
C TYR A 31 -0.57 -4.96 -30.97
N ILE A 32 0.35 -4.47 -30.14
CA ILE A 32 0.67 -3.03 -30.12
C ILE A 32 1.84 -2.78 -31.07
N ASN A 33 1.51 -2.16 -32.19
CA ASN A 33 2.45 -1.55 -33.13
C ASN A 33 3.48 -0.69 -32.38
N ALA A 34 4.76 -1.05 -32.52
CA ALA A 34 5.92 -0.39 -31.91
C ALA A 34 6.07 1.11 -32.30
N GLY A 35 5.24 1.63 -33.20
CA GLY A 35 5.22 3.03 -33.64
C GLY A 35 4.49 4.01 -32.72
N ASN A 36 3.51 3.56 -31.91
CA ASN A 36 2.70 4.44 -31.05
C ASN A 36 3.19 4.54 -29.60
N VAL A 37 4.27 3.83 -29.24
CA VAL A 37 4.82 3.71 -27.87
C VAL A 37 5.70 4.92 -27.50
N LYS A 38 5.72 5.98 -28.33
CA LYS A 38 6.77 7.01 -28.28
C LYS A 38 6.73 8.02 -27.14
N GLU A 39 5.71 8.05 -26.28
CA GLU A 39 5.72 8.90 -25.07
C GLU A 39 5.04 8.23 -23.87
N VAL A 40 5.31 6.94 -23.63
CA VAL A 40 4.95 6.37 -22.33
C VAL A 40 5.84 7.01 -21.28
N ASN A 41 5.25 7.80 -20.38
CA ASN A 41 5.94 8.28 -19.20
C ASN A 41 6.35 7.07 -18.34
N GLN A 42 7.59 6.59 -18.53
CA GLN A 42 8.13 5.41 -17.86
C GLN A 42 8.11 5.56 -16.35
N GLU A 43 8.30 6.78 -15.83
CA GLU A 43 8.22 7.04 -14.39
C GLU A 43 6.81 6.81 -13.85
N LEU A 44 5.79 7.22 -14.60
CA LEU A 44 4.39 7.02 -14.26
C LEU A 44 4.01 5.53 -14.29
N LEU A 45 4.43 4.81 -15.33
CA LEU A 45 4.24 3.36 -15.43
C LEU A 45 4.91 2.64 -14.24
N ASN A 46 6.17 2.96 -13.94
CA ASN A 46 6.88 2.41 -12.79
C ASN A 46 6.18 2.76 -11.47
N THR A 47 5.60 3.95 -11.37
CA THR A 47 4.82 4.37 -10.20
C THR A 47 3.57 3.51 -10.02
N TYR A 48 2.84 3.18 -11.10
CA TYR A 48 1.69 2.29 -11.04
C TYR A 48 2.08 0.84 -10.70
N ILE A 49 3.14 0.31 -11.32
CA ILE A 49 3.68 -1.01 -10.97
C ILE A 49 4.03 -1.07 -9.47
N TYR A 50 4.67 -0.03 -8.95
CA TYR A 50 5.01 0.03 -7.54
C TYR A 50 3.78 0.16 -6.62
N LEU A 51 2.77 0.92 -7.05
CA LEU A 51 1.49 1.01 -6.35
C LEU A 51 0.79 -0.36 -6.29
N ASP A 52 0.78 -1.13 -7.38
CA ASP A 52 0.18 -2.47 -7.45
C ASP A 52 0.86 -3.43 -6.48
N GLN A 53 2.20 -3.43 -6.46
CA GLN A 53 2.96 -4.22 -5.48
C GLN A 53 2.60 -3.83 -4.04
N LEU A 54 2.43 -2.53 -3.76
CA LEU A 54 2.03 -2.08 -2.43
C LEU A 54 0.59 -2.47 -2.08
N ILE A 55 -0.33 -2.47 -3.03
CA ILE A 55 -1.71 -2.93 -2.83
C ILE A 55 -1.71 -4.43 -2.48
N ILE A 56 -0.94 -5.24 -3.20
CA ILE A 56 -0.81 -6.69 -2.96
C ILE A 56 -0.29 -7.00 -1.56
N VAL A 57 0.75 -6.29 -1.11
CA VAL A 57 1.39 -6.59 0.18
C VAL A 57 0.81 -5.84 1.38
N SER A 58 -0.12 -4.91 1.12
CA SER A 58 -0.85 -4.21 2.18
C SER A 58 -1.92 -5.11 2.77
N ASP A 59 -2.21 -4.94 4.05
CA ASP A 59 -3.28 -5.63 4.77
C ASP A 59 -4.68 -5.08 4.40
N LEU A 60 -5.00 -5.14 3.10
CA LEU A 60 -6.29 -4.74 2.53
C LEU A 60 -7.21 -5.95 2.50
N THR A 61 -8.47 -5.75 2.92
CA THR A 61 -9.49 -6.81 2.78
C THR A 61 -9.90 -6.95 1.33
N GLU A 62 -10.49 -8.10 0.96
CA GLU A 62 -11.01 -8.31 -0.40
C GLU A 62 -12.04 -7.25 -0.80
N LYS A 63 -12.90 -6.79 0.13
CA LYS A 63 -13.82 -5.67 -0.11
C LYS A 63 -13.10 -4.35 -0.39
N GLN A 64 -11.92 -4.14 0.20
CA GLN A 64 -11.10 -2.96 -0.06
C GLN A 64 -10.41 -3.04 -1.42
N LYS A 65 -9.92 -4.21 -1.81
CA LYS A 65 -9.34 -4.44 -3.15
C LYS A 65 -10.39 -4.30 -4.25
N ALA A 66 -11.56 -4.92 -4.09
CA ALA A 66 -12.68 -4.76 -5.00
C ALA A 66 -13.13 -3.29 -5.15
N LEU A 67 -13.05 -2.50 -4.08
CA LEU A 67 -13.34 -1.07 -4.17
C LEU A 67 -12.31 -0.31 -5.02
N ILE A 68 -11.03 -0.71 -4.99
CA ILE A 68 -9.99 -0.13 -5.84
C ILE A 68 -10.27 -0.45 -7.30
N GLU A 69 -10.61 -1.71 -7.62
CA GLU A 69 -10.92 -2.13 -8.99
C GLU A 69 -12.07 -1.32 -9.60
N LEU A 70 -13.13 -1.04 -8.84
CA LEU A 70 -14.21 -0.17 -9.32
C LEU A 70 -13.71 1.23 -9.71
N PHE A 71 -12.75 1.79 -8.98
CA PHE A 71 -12.15 3.08 -9.39
C PHE A 71 -11.28 2.93 -10.63
N TYR A 72 -10.55 1.82 -10.79
CA TYR A 72 -9.77 1.53 -11.99
C TYR A 72 -10.64 1.33 -13.23
N GLU A 73 -11.87 0.87 -13.05
CA GLU A 73 -12.89 0.79 -14.10
C GLU A 73 -13.53 2.15 -14.43
N GLY A 74 -13.24 3.19 -13.66
CA GLY A 74 -13.71 4.57 -13.88
C GLY A 74 -14.99 4.92 -13.12
N PHE A 75 -15.46 4.08 -12.19
CA PHE A 75 -16.63 4.40 -11.38
C PHE A 75 -16.35 5.57 -10.43
N THR A 76 -17.29 6.50 -10.36
CA THR A 76 -17.21 7.61 -9.40
C THR A 76 -17.68 7.18 -8.00
N TYR A 77 -17.42 8.01 -6.99
CA TYR A 77 -17.97 7.80 -5.65
C TYR A 77 -19.49 7.63 -5.62
N ARG A 78 -20.22 8.30 -6.54
CA ARG A 78 -21.68 8.23 -6.60
C ARG A 78 -22.13 6.89 -7.19
N ASP A 79 -21.47 6.42 -8.24
CA ASP A 79 -21.81 5.15 -8.90
C ASP A 79 -21.58 3.97 -7.96
N ILE A 80 -20.43 3.95 -7.27
CA ILE A 80 -20.11 2.92 -6.28
C ILE A 80 -21.09 2.97 -5.10
N ALA A 81 -21.45 4.19 -4.64
CA ALA A 81 -22.41 4.35 -3.56
C ALA A 81 -23.79 3.81 -3.93
N TYR A 82 -24.24 4.07 -5.15
CA TYR A 82 -25.47 3.52 -5.71
C TYR A 82 -25.42 1.98 -5.76
N TYR A 83 -24.37 1.41 -6.37
CA TYR A 83 -24.20 -0.04 -6.51
C TYR A 83 -24.12 -0.78 -5.16
N THR A 84 -23.40 -0.20 -4.20
CA THR A 84 -23.17 -0.81 -2.87
C THR A 84 -24.22 -0.41 -1.83
N LYS A 85 -25.30 0.28 -2.24
CA LYS A 85 -26.39 0.77 -1.37
C LYS A 85 -25.85 1.51 -0.14
N THR A 86 -24.93 2.44 -0.37
CA THR A 86 -24.32 3.24 0.69
C THR A 86 -24.20 4.71 0.29
N THR A 87 -23.50 5.54 1.07
CA THR A 87 -23.30 6.95 0.74
C THR A 87 -21.92 7.20 0.12
N ALA A 88 -21.83 8.16 -0.80
CA ALA A 88 -20.55 8.58 -1.39
C ALA A 88 -19.50 8.95 -0.32
N GLN A 89 -19.95 9.60 0.77
CA GLN A 89 -19.07 9.93 1.91
C GLN A 89 -18.51 8.67 2.60
N ARG A 90 -19.29 7.58 2.72
CA ARG A 90 -18.80 6.31 3.27
C ARG A 90 -17.78 5.66 2.33
N ILE A 91 -17.99 5.74 1.02
CA ILE A 91 -17.00 5.27 0.03
C ILE A 91 -15.71 6.07 0.12
N GLU A 92 -15.79 7.40 0.18
CA GLU A 92 -14.62 8.26 0.33
C GLU A 92 -13.83 7.94 1.61
N ARG A 93 -14.51 7.79 2.76
CA ARG A 93 -13.86 7.38 4.01
C ARG A 93 -13.17 6.02 3.90
N ARG A 94 -13.78 5.06 3.19
CA ARG A 94 -13.18 3.75 2.92
C ARG A 94 -11.93 3.90 2.05
N LEU A 95 -11.97 4.69 0.99
CA LEU A 95 -10.79 4.95 0.15
C LEU A 95 -9.67 5.63 0.94
N LYS A 96 -9.98 6.61 1.78
CA LYS A 96 -8.98 7.25 2.66
C LYS A 96 -8.30 6.25 3.58
N SER A 97 -9.07 5.31 4.14
CA SER A 97 -8.54 4.21 4.96
C SER A 97 -7.61 3.29 4.16
N ILE A 98 -7.98 2.95 2.92
CA ILE A 98 -7.13 2.19 1.98
C ILE A 98 -5.81 2.90 1.73
N CYS A 99 -5.85 4.18 1.32
CA CYS A 99 -4.66 4.98 1.05
C CYS A 99 -3.73 5.05 2.28
N THR A 100 -4.32 5.20 3.47
CA THR A 100 -3.57 5.21 4.73
C THR A 100 -2.86 3.88 4.99
N LYS A 101 -3.51 2.74 4.70
CA LYS A 101 -2.88 1.41 4.82
C LYS A 101 -1.71 1.27 3.85
N ILE A 102 -1.90 1.63 2.59
CA ILE A 102 -0.85 1.61 1.55
C ILE A 102 0.36 2.45 1.96
N CYS A 103 0.15 3.70 2.39
CA CYS A 103 1.23 4.58 2.83
C CYS A 103 1.99 4.02 4.04
N LYS A 104 1.28 3.39 5.00
CA LYS A 104 1.92 2.74 6.15
C LYS A 104 2.77 1.55 5.72
N THR A 105 2.28 0.72 4.81
CA THR A 105 3.03 -0.40 4.23
C THR A 105 4.30 0.11 3.52
N ASN A 106 4.17 1.15 2.70
CA ASN A 106 5.28 1.77 2.00
C ASN A 106 6.35 2.29 2.98
N LYS A 107 5.93 3.09 3.97
CA LYS A 107 6.84 3.63 4.99
C LYS A 107 7.56 2.52 5.77
N LYS A 108 6.85 1.44 6.11
CA LYS A 108 7.44 0.29 6.81
C LYS A 108 8.49 -0.42 5.95
N ARG A 109 8.20 -0.63 4.66
CA ARG A 109 9.17 -1.22 3.71
C ARG A 109 10.44 -0.37 3.61
N TRP A 110 10.29 0.94 3.47
CA TRP A 110 11.43 1.86 3.46
C TRP A 110 12.27 1.77 4.73
N ILE A 111 11.65 1.78 5.92
CA ILE A 111 12.38 1.63 7.18
C ILE A 111 13.18 0.33 7.20
N ILE A 112 12.54 -0.80 6.85
CA ILE A 112 13.21 -2.11 6.82
C ILE A 112 14.39 -2.08 5.86
N TRP A 113 14.16 -1.65 4.61
CA TRP A 113 15.19 -1.59 3.57
C TRP A 113 16.36 -0.69 3.96
N THR A 114 16.11 0.48 4.54
CA THR A 114 17.18 1.38 5.03
C THR A 114 18.02 0.70 6.12
N HIS A 115 17.38 -0.01 7.05
CA HIS A 115 18.10 -0.72 8.10
C HIS A 115 18.90 -1.92 7.58
N GLU A 116 18.40 -2.61 6.55
CA GLU A 116 19.07 -3.75 5.92
C GLU A 116 20.29 -3.31 5.10
N ASN A 117 20.20 -2.17 4.39
CA ASN A 117 21.21 -1.80 3.39
C ASN A 117 22.18 -0.70 3.84
N TYR A 118 21.82 0.12 4.84
CA TYR A 118 22.61 1.31 5.18
C TYR A 118 22.97 1.43 6.66
N LEU A 119 22.13 0.94 7.57
CA LEU A 119 22.29 1.22 9.01
C LEU A 119 22.84 0.04 9.82
N ASN A 120 23.29 -1.05 9.19
CA ASN A 120 23.87 -2.25 9.81
C ASN A 120 23.20 -2.63 11.15
N SER A 121 21.87 -2.60 11.17
CA SER A 121 21.11 -2.71 12.41
C SER A 121 20.88 -4.17 12.78
N GLU A 122 20.75 -4.46 14.07
CA GLU A 122 20.34 -5.79 14.51
C GLU A 122 18.88 -6.06 14.12
N PHE A 123 18.57 -7.30 13.76
CA PHE A 123 17.22 -7.75 13.41
C PHE A 123 16.69 -8.75 14.43
N LYS A 124 15.37 -8.72 14.64
CA LYS A 124 14.65 -9.63 15.52
C LYS A 124 13.42 -10.18 14.80
N ARG A 125 13.11 -11.45 15.02
CA ARG A 125 11.86 -12.07 14.55
C ARG A 125 10.70 -11.70 15.47
N CYS A 126 9.66 -11.08 14.92
CA CYS A 126 8.40 -10.84 15.65
C CYS A 126 7.71 -12.17 15.99
N ARG A 127 7.29 -12.35 17.24
CA ARG A 127 6.63 -13.59 17.69
C ARG A 127 5.26 -13.82 17.05
N SER A 128 4.51 -12.77 16.70
CA SER A 128 3.15 -12.90 16.16
C SER A 128 3.10 -12.98 14.63
N CYS A 129 3.82 -12.10 13.92
CA CYS A 129 3.81 -12.10 12.45
C CYS A 129 4.99 -12.84 11.83
N HIS A 130 5.91 -13.36 12.65
CA HIS A 130 7.07 -14.14 12.24
C HIS A 130 8.04 -13.47 11.26
N LYS A 131 7.85 -12.18 10.96
CA LYS A 131 8.74 -11.37 10.11
C LYS A 131 10.01 -11.00 10.88
N ASN A 132 11.15 -11.05 10.19
CA ASN A 132 12.40 -10.51 10.69
C ASN A 132 12.39 -8.99 10.48
N LEU A 133 12.54 -8.20 11.54
CA LEU A 133 12.39 -6.75 11.48
C LEU A 133 13.53 -6.05 12.25
N PRO A 134 13.90 -4.81 11.89
CA PRO A 134 14.92 -4.06 12.60
C PRO A 134 14.57 -3.88 14.09
N LYS A 135 15.52 -4.21 14.97
CA LYS A 135 15.41 -4.08 16.43
C LYS A 135 15.54 -2.61 16.83
N THR A 136 14.46 -1.87 16.61
CA THR A 136 14.43 -0.41 16.77
C THR A 136 13.18 0.05 17.51
N LYS A 137 13.26 1.25 18.11
CA LYS A 137 12.10 1.87 18.80
C LYS A 137 10.96 2.22 17.84
N SER A 138 11.18 2.32 16.53
CA SER A 138 10.10 2.54 15.55
C SER A 138 9.27 1.28 15.34
N ILE A 139 9.88 0.10 15.42
CA ILE A 139 9.23 -1.20 15.15
C ILE A 139 8.77 -1.90 16.43
N TYR A 140 9.57 -1.88 17.50
CA TYR A 140 9.32 -2.58 18.75
C TYR A 140 9.15 -1.61 19.91
N ARG A 141 8.32 -2.00 20.90
CA ARG A 141 8.22 -1.29 22.17
C ARG A 141 9.40 -1.69 23.06
N VAL A 142 10.03 -0.70 23.69
CA VAL A 142 11.10 -0.92 24.68
C VAL A 142 10.45 -1.48 25.96
N ARG A 143 11.10 -2.47 26.58
CA ARG A 143 10.64 -3.00 27.87
C ARG A 143 11.00 -2.05 28.99
N SER A 144 10.12 -1.88 29.96
CA SER A 144 10.40 -1.08 31.16
C SER A 144 11.43 -1.72 32.09
N ASP A 145 11.51 -3.05 32.07
CA ASP A 145 12.44 -3.84 32.91
C ASP A 145 13.82 -4.04 32.26
N PHE A 146 14.02 -3.57 31.03
CA PHE A 146 15.25 -3.73 30.23
C PHE A 146 15.81 -5.16 30.15
N LYS A 147 15.01 -6.20 30.43
CA LYS A 147 15.47 -7.60 30.40
C LYS A 147 15.68 -8.09 28.96
N GLY A 148 16.61 -9.03 28.80
CA GLY A 148 16.91 -9.66 27.52
C GLY A 148 17.51 -8.66 26.53
N ASP A 149 16.91 -8.54 25.35
CA ASP A 149 17.35 -7.60 24.31
C ASP A 149 16.77 -6.17 24.46
N GLY A 150 16.08 -5.89 25.58
CA GLY A 150 15.48 -4.59 25.87
C GLY A 150 14.18 -4.29 25.11
N PHE A 151 13.69 -5.20 24.25
CA PHE A 151 12.47 -4.99 23.46
C PHE A 151 11.45 -6.12 23.68
N TYR A 152 10.15 -5.79 23.60
CA TYR A 152 9.11 -6.83 23.59
C TYR A 152 9.26 -7.75 22.36
N GLY A 153 8.76 -8.98 22.46
CA GLY A 153 8.86 -9.97 21.39
C GLY A 153 7.93 -9.73 20.20
N GLU A 154 6.95 -8.84 20.35
CA GLU A 154 5.95 -8.53 19.33
C GLU A 154 6.20 -7.13 18.78
N CYS A 155 6.06 -6.94 17.47
CA CYS A 155 6.17 -5.62 16.87
C CYS A 155 4.93 -4.78 17.20
N LYS A 156 5.10 -3.45 17.22
CA LYS A 156 4.03 -2.49 17.57
C LYS A 156 2.77 -2.62 16.72
N GLU A 157 2.89 -3.14 15.51
CA GLU A 157 1.75 -3.37 14.62
C GLU A 157 0.91 -4.56 15.08
N CYS A 158 1.55 -5.70 15.41
CA CYS A 158 0.87 -6.86 15.97
C CYS A 158 0.23 -6.53 17.33
N GLU A 159 0.91 -5.76 18.17
CA GLU A 159 0.35 -5.29 19.45
C GLU A 159 -0.92 -4.44 19.25
N LYS A 160 -0.96 -3.59 18.21
CA LYS A 160 -2.14 -2.77 17.89
C LYS A 160 -3.29 -3.60 17.35
N ASN A 161 -3.01 -4.62 16.54
CA ASN A 161 -4.05 -5.45 15.94
C ASN A 161 -4.75 -6.35 16.96
N LYS A 162 -4.09 -6.73 18.06
CA LYS A 162 -4.71 -7.49 19.18
C LYS A 162 -5.65 -6.67 20.06
N ARG A 163 -5.56 -5.34 20.01
CA ARG A 163 -6.39 -4.42 20.82
C ARG A 163 -7.68 -3.99 20.11
N LYS A 164 -7.90 -4.48 18.89
CA LYS A 164 -9.13 -4.27 18.12
C LYS A 164 -9.99 -5.52 18.22
#